data_AF-A0A919I3M3-F1
#
_entry.id   AF-A0A919I3M3-F1
#
_cell.length_a   1.000
_cell.length_b   1.000
_cell.length_c   1.000
_cell.angle_alpha   90.00
_cell.angle_beta   90.00
_cell.angle_gamma   90.00
#
_symmetry.space_group_name_H-M   'P 1'
#
loop_
_entity.id
_entity.type
_entity.pdbx_description
1 polymer ?
#
loop_
_entity_poly.entity_id
_entity_poly.type
_entity_poly.pdbx_seq_one_letter_code
_entity_poly.pdbx_strand_id
1 'polypeptide(L)' 'MLTNFISDSRTQNFSYWTGAVTTMSFNKGRFGTLYYWDLQGNLRGTRGFIDISGKNKRGVKLVFPWRKF' A
#
# COMPACT_ATOMS: atom_id res chain seq x y z
N MET A 1 -14.13 -12.97 5.00
CA MET A 1 -12.99 -12.01 4.93
C MET A 1 -11.91 -12.68 4.08
N LEU A 2 -11.59 -12.15 2.90
CA LEU A 2 -10.66 -12.77 1.95
C LEU A 2 -9.33 -12.00 1.95
N THR A 3 -8.26 -12.64 2.44
CA THR A 3 -6.89 -12.13 2.43
C THR A 3 -6.18 -12.56 1.15
N ASN A 4 -5.83 -11.61 0.28
CA ASN A 4 -5.08 -11.88 -0.94
C ASN A 4 -3.58 -12.00 -0.62
N PHE A 5 -2.99 -13.18 -0.82
CA PHE A 5 -1.56 -13.41 -0.69
C PHE A 5 -0.87 -13.12 -2.03
N ILE A 6 0.07 -12.16 -2.03
CA ILE A 6 0.96 -11.89 -3.17
C ILE A 6 2.26 -12.64 -2.88
N SER A 7 2.54 -13.70 -3.66
CA SER A 7 3.77 -14.50 -3.53
C SER A 7 4.87 -13.88 -4.38
N ASP A 8 5.91 -13.36 -3.71
CA ASP A 8 7.19 -12.99 -4.31
C ASP A 8 8.24 -14.02 -3.86
N SER A 9 8.96 -14.63 -4.81
CA SER A 9 9.77 -15.84 -4.61
C SER A 9 11.16 -15.58 -4.00
N ARG A 10 11.40 -14.39 -3.43
CA ARG A 10 12.69 -13.99 -2.83
C ARG A 10 12.60 -13.40 -1.43
N THR A 11 11.46 -13.52 -0.76
CA THR A 11 11.29 -13.01 0.59
C THR A 11 11.31 -14.16 1.59
N GLN A 12 12.31 -14.16 2.49
CA GLN A 12 12.12 -14.77 3.82
C GLN A 12 10.73 -14.34 4.30
N ASN A 13 9.88 -15.31 4.68
CA ASN A 13 8.50 -15.11 5.11
C ASN A 13 8.44 -14.26 6.39
N PHE A 14 8.69 -12.97 6.26
CA PHE A 14 8.42 -12.01 7.31
C PHE A 14 6.99 -11.51 7.13
N SER A 15 6.14 -11.82 8.12
CA SER A 15 4.77 -11.32 8.19
C SER A 15 4.80 -9.82 8.42
N TYR A 16 4.53 -9.05 7.37
CA TYR A 16 4.32 -7.61 7.45
C TYR A 16 2.83 -7.30 7.27
N TRP A 17 2.35 -6.30 8.00
CA TRP A 17 0.97 -5.81 7.87
C TRP A 17 0.97 -4.31 7.56
N THR A 18 -0.01 -3.89 6.77
CA THR A 18 -0.29 -2.46 6.57
C THR A 18 -1.09 -1.94 7.74
N GLY A 19 -0.52 -0.97 8.47
CA GLY A 19 -1.15 -0.37 9.64
C GLY A 19 -1.68 1.03 9.37
N ALA A 20 -0.79 2.02 9.44
CA ALA A 20 -1.14 3.39 9.10
C ALA A 20 -1.24 3.58 7.58
N VAL A 21 -2.23 4.37 7.16
CA VAL A 21 -2.38 4.84 5.78
C VAL A 21 -2.63 6.34 5.81
N THR A 22 -1.73 7.12 5.23
CA THR A 22 -1.99 8.54 4.98
C THR A 22 -2.65 8.66 3.61
N THR A 23 -3.79 9.35 3.54
CA THR A 23 -4.52 9.55 2.28
C THR A 23 -4.88 11.02 2.10
N MET A 24 -4.64 11.54 0.91
CA MET A 24 -5.12 12.83 0.46
C MET A 24 -6.01 12.63 -0.77
N SER A 25 -7.16 13.30 -0.79
CA SER A 25 -8.05 13.29 -1.95
C SER A 25 -7.83 14.56 -2.77
N PHE A 26 -7.72 14.43 -4.08
CA PHE A 26 -7.65 15.55 -5.01
C PHE A 26 -8.52 15.26 -6.23
N ASN A 27 -9.52 16.11 -6.47
CA ASN A 27 -10.57 15.88 -7.46
C ASN A 27 -11.23 14.49 -7.28
N LYS A 28 -11.17 13.63 -8.31
CA LYS A 28 -11.67 12.24 -8.28
C LYS A 28 -10.56 11.22 -8.01
N GLY A 29 -9.36 11.69 -7.69
CA GLY A 29 -8.23 10.85 -7.34
C GLY A 29 -7.96 10.85 -5.84
N ARG A 30 -7.28 9.79 -5.37
CA ARG A 30 -6.70 9.71 -4.04
C ARG A 30 -5.23 9.36 -4.18
N PHE A 31 -4.38 9.96 -3.38
CA PHE A 31 -2.99 9.54 -3.29
C PHE A 31 -2.60 9.45 -1.83
N GLY A 32 -1.56 8.68 -1.53
CA GLY A 32 -1.22 8.43 -0.14
C GLY A 32 -0.05 7.50 0.05
N THR A 33 0.25 7.21 1.30
CA THR A 33 1.35 6.34 1.70
C THR A 33 0.85 5.21 2.59
N LEU A 34 1.23 3.99 2.23
CA LEU A 34 1.05 2.77 3.02
C LEU A 34 2.31 2.53 3.86
N TYR A 35 2.13 2.32 5.15
CA TYR A 35 3.20 1.99 6.08
C TYR A 35 3.15 0.50 6.44
N TYR A 36 4.25 -0.20 6.19
CA TYR A 36 4.40 -1.63 6.46
C TYR A 36 5.13 -1.84 7.78
N TRP A 37 4.48 -2.54 8.70
CA TRP A 37 4.99 -2.82 10.03
C TRP A 37 5.23 -4.32 10.18
N ASP A 38 6.25 -4.70 10.94
CA ASP A 38 6.39 -6.08 11.41
C ASP A 38 5.55 -6.34 12.67
N LEU A 39 5.57 -7.59 13.14
CA LEU A 39 4.89 -8.00 14.37
C LEU A 39 5.48 -7.36 15.64
N GLN A 40 6.71 -6.84 15.57
CA GLN A 40 7.39 -6.17 16.69
C GLN A 40 7.09 -4.65 16.71
N GLY A 41 6.36 -4.13 15.72
CA GLY A 41 6.05 -2.71 15.60
C GLY A 41 7.16 -1.88 14.95
N ASN A 42 8.12 -2.49 14.27
CA ASN A 42 9.12 -1.76 13.49
C ASN A 42 8.58 -1.44 12.10
N LEU A 43 8.81 -0.21 11.62
CA LEU A 43 8.51 0.19 10.25
C LEU A 43 9.53 -0.46 9.30
N ARG A 44 9.04 -1.30 8.39
CA ARG A 44 9.86 -2.05 7.42
C ARG A 44 9.87 -1.42 6.03
N GLY A 45 8.93 -0.53 5.76
CA GLY A 45 8.91 0.18 4.49
C GLY A 45 7.67 1.02 4.29
N THR A 46 7.75 1.84 3.26
CA THR A 46 6.64 2.68 2.81
C THR A 46 6.41 2.51 1.32
N ARG A 47 5.14 2.43 0.92
CA ARG A 47 4.74 2.44 -0.49
C ARG A 47 3.79 3.59 -0.75
N GLY A 48 4.05 4.33 -1.81
CA GLY A 48 3.11 5.30 -2.32
C GLY A 48 1.99 4.60 -3.07
N PHE A 49 0.81 5.20 -3.05
CA PHE A 49 -0.23 4.84 -3.98
C PHE A 49 -0.86 6.08 -4.60
N ILE A 50 -1.27 5.92 -5.85
CA ILE A 50 -2.11 6.88 -6.57
C ILE A 50 -3.29 6.07 -7.12
N ASP A 51 -4.48 6.46 -6.71
CA ASP A 51 -5.76 5.94 -7.14
C ASP A 51 -6.43 7.01 -7.99
N ILE A 52 -6.54 6.76 -9.29
CA ILE A 52 -7.26 7.63 -10.22
C ILE A 52 -8.59 6.97 -10.48
N SER A 53 -9.64 7.46 -9.81
CA SER A 53 -11.00 6.97 -10.02
C SER A 53 -11.73 7.87 -11.01
N GLY A 54 -12.03 7.33 -12.19
CA GLY A 54 -12.87 8.02 -13.17
C GLY A 54 -14.34 8.08 -12.71
N LYS A 55 -15.15 8.93 -13.38
CA LYS A 55 -16.60 9.08 -13.13
C LYS A 55 -17.40 7.75 -13.21
N ASN A 56 -16.83 6.69 -13.81
CA ASN A 56 -17.46 5.40 -14.09
C ASN A 56 -16.87 4.21 -13.32
N LYS A 57 -16.62 4.34 -12.01
CA LYS A 57 -16.30 3.26 -11.04
C LYS A 57 -15.09 2.33 -11.36
N ARG A 58 -14.43 2.50 -12.51
CA ARG A 58 -13.18 1.82 -12.89
C ARG A 58 -12.03 2.76 -12.55
N GLY A 59 -11.52 2.62 -11.34
CA GLY A 59 -10.32 3.33 -10.89
C GLY A 59 -9.08 2.46 -11.10
N VAL A 60 -7.97 3.09 -11.50
CA VAL A 60 -6.66 2.43 -11.51
C VAL A 60 -5.92 2.85 -10.26
N LYS A 61 -5.55 1.87 -9.43
CA LYS A 61 -4.70 2.08 -8.27
C LYS A 61 -3.29 1.61 -8.59
N LEU A 62 -2.38 2.56 -8.77
CA LEU A 62 -0.96 2.33 -8.90
C LEU A 62 -0.32 2.34 -7.51
N VAL A 63 0.45 1.31 -7.20
CA VAL A 63 1.24 1.22 -5.97
C VAL A 63 2.71 1.13 -6.36
N PHE A 64 3.54 1.98 -5.77
CA PHE A 64 4.95 2.05 -6.10
C PHE A 64 5.82 2.20 -4.83
N PRO A 65 7.06 1.70 -4.86
CA PRO A 65 7.98 1.88 -3.74
C PRO A 65 8.28 3.37 -3.54
N TRP A 66 8.11 3.88 -2.32
CA TRP A 66 8.37 5.28 -2.00
C TRP A 66 9.73 5.43 -1.33
N ARG A 67 9.92 4.74 -0.20
CA ARG A 67 11.20 4.63 0.51
C ARG A 67 11.32 3.27 1.20
N LYS A 68 12.46 2.62 0.99
CA LYS A 68 12.93 1.51 1.82
C LYS A 68 13.70 2.12 2.99
N PHE A 69 13.39 1.68 4.20
CA PHE A 69 14.17 1.96 5.40
C PHE A 69 15.07 0.75 5.68
#